data_AF-A0AAV9S7Y4-F1
#
_entry.id   AF-A0AAV9S7Y4-F1
#
_cell.length_a   1.000
_cell.length_b   1.000
_cell.length_c   1.000
_cell.angle_alpha   90.00
_cell.angle_beta   90.00
_cell.angle_gamma   90.00
#
_symmetry.space_group_name_H-M   'P 1'
#
loop_
_entity.id
_entity.type
_entity.pdbx_description
1 polymer ?
#
loop_
_entity_poly.entity_id
_entity_poly.type
_entity_poly.pdbx_seq_one_letter_code
_entity_poly.pdbx_strand_id
1 'polypeptide(L)'
;MLCGIWQQETRSLLQSLLDGDFEALLLSPQVIDVLTGDGSCKEGEDIEAYLERRLLLYLTGDNNDQQPKRELTLMAIAVSCLHLFAQSNWTGPPVSFHMCDLLPLALLSSQNSQLLMEAIHSRLLLDGESVYSLVVNPFLLLLARVILTKCSPTMENLQEVVTEK
;
A
#
# COMPACT_ATOMS: atom_id res chain seq x y z
N MET A 1 24.51 -8.37 11.77
CA MET A 1 23.53 -7.70 12.66
C MET A 1 22.27 -7.28 11.91
N LEU A 2 22.39 -6.72 10.68
CA LEU A 2 21.24 -6.29 9.85
C LEU A 2 20.22 -7.42 9.54
N CYS A 3 20.65 -8.65 9.25
CA CYS A 3 19.73 -9.77 8.92
C CYS A 3 18.73 -10.11 10.05
N GLY A 4 19.11 -9.90 11.32
CA GLY A 4 18.21 -10.16 12.46
C GLY A 4 17.13 -9.08 12.65
N ILE A 5 17.43 -7.84 12.26
CA ILE A 5 16.51 -6.70 12.39
C ILE A 5 15.33 -6.86 11.42
N TRP A 6 15.63 -7.16 10.15
CA TRP A 6 14.59 -7.40 9.14
C TRP A 6 13.72 -8.64 9.42
N GLN A 7 14.26 -9.66 10.10
CA GLN A 7 13.46 -10.82 10.54
C GLN A 7 12.44 -10.44 11.63
N GLN A 8 12.79 -9.51 12.51
CA GLN A 8 11.92 -9.07 13.59
C GLN A 8 10.82 -8.13 13.10
N GLU A 9 11.12 -7.28 12.11
CA GLU A 9 10.19 -6.31 11.53
C GLU A 9 9.04 -6.99 10.78
N THR A 10 9.32 -7.89 9.81
CA THR A 10 8.26 -8.62 9.10
C THR A 10 7.41 -9.44 10.07
N ARG A 11 8.02 -10.01 11.11
CA ARG A 11 7.29 -10.74 12.16
C ARG A 11 6.34 -9.82 12.93
N SER A 12 6.78 -8.61 13.28
CA SER A 12 5.93 -7.64 13.96
C SER A 12 4.75 -7.19 13.09
N LEU A 13 4.95 -6.97 11.79
CA LEU A 13 3.86 -6.65 10.87
C LEU A 13 2.84 -7.78 10.77
N LEU A 14 3.31 -9.02 10.59
CA LEU A 14 2.41 -10.17 10.53
C LEU A 14 1.67 -10.37 11.86
N GLN A 15 2.31 -10.08 13.00
CA GLN A 15 1.64 -10.13 14.29
C GLN A 15 0.53 -9.07 14.38
N SER A 16 0.79 -7.82 13.99
CA SER A 16 -0.25 -6.78 13.92
C SER A 16 -1.40 -7.17 13.00
N LEU A 17 -1.11 -7.80 11.85
CA LEU A 17 -2.14 -8.32 10.94
C LEU A 17 -3.02 -9.38 11.63
N LEU A 18 -2.41 -10.33 12.32
CA LEU A 18 -3.11 -11.42 13.02
C LEU A 18 -3.93 -10.93 14.22
N ASP A 19 -3.42 -9.90 14.91
CA ASP A 19 -4.11 -9.26 16.03
C ASP A 19 -5.22 -8.30 15.57
N GLY A 20 -5.33 -8.05 14.26
CA GLY A 20 -6.30 -7.14 13.66
C GLY A 20 -5.96 -5.65 13.85
N ASP A 21 -4.72 -5.34 14.27
CA ASP A 21 -4.22 -3.98 14.42
C ASP A 21 -3.66 -3.46 13.09
N PHE A 22 -4.59 -3.24 12.15
CA PHE A 22 -4.28 -2.79 10.79
C PHE A 22 -3.74 -1.34 10.76
N GLU A 23 -4.14 -0.51 11.73
CA GLU A 23 -3.67 0.86 11.84
C GLU A 23 -2.19 0.89 12.26
N ALA A 24 -1.80 0.14 13.29
CA ALA A 24 -0.39 0.03 13.68
C ALA A 24 0.48 -0.57 12.56
N LEU A 25 -0.07 -1.52 11.79
CA LEU A 25 0.62 -2.08 10.63
C LEU A 25 0.92 -1.01 9.58
N LEU A 26 -0.09 -0.25 9.14
CA LEU A 26 0.07 0.76 8.09
C LEU A 26 0.89 1.98 8.54
N LEU A 27 0.88 2.30 9.83
CA LEU A 27 1.68 3.38 10.41
C LEU A 27 3.09 2.93 10.81
N SER A 28 3.44 1.67 10.60
CA SER A 28 4.76 1.17 10.94
C SER A 28 5.85 1.86 10.11
N PRO A 29 7.06 2.08 10.67
CA PRO A 29 8.17 2.68 9.94
C PRO A 29 8.54 1.92 8.67
N GLN A 30 8.38 0.59 8.69
CA GLN A 30 8.65 -0.25 7.53
C GLN A 30 7.67 0.03 6.38
N VAL A 31 6.38 0.14 6.67
CA VAL A 31 5.37 0.45 5.63
C VAL A 31 5.56 1.86 5.10
N ILE A 32 5.87 2.83 5.96
CA ILE A 32 6.19 4.19 5.53
C ILE A 32 7.40 4.18 4.60
N ASP A 33 8.49 3.50 4.95
CA ASP A 33 9.69 3.39 4.11
C ASP A 33 9.40 2.72 2.75
N VAL A 34 8.53 1.70 2.71
CA VAL A 34 8.09 1.09 1.43
C VAL A 34 7.43 2.13 0.53
N LEU A 35 6.55 2.97 1.09
CA LEU A 35 5.74 3.93 0.35
C LEU A 35 6.50 5.20 -0.02
N THR A 36 7.43 5.65 0.83
CA THR A 36 8.21 6.87 0.61
C THR A 36 9.56 6.59 -0.06
N GLY A 37 10.27 5.57 0.42
CA GLY A 37 11.73 5.39 0.37
C GLY A 37 12.52 6.68 0.24
N ASP A 38 13.19 6.89 -0.90
CA ASP A 38 14.05 8.06 -1.13
C ASP A 38 13.28 9.38 -1.34
N GLY A 39 11.94 9.34 -1.36
CA GLY A 39 11.07 10.50 -1.56
C GLY A 39 11.13 11.09 -2.98
N SER A 40 11.78 10.42 -3.93
CA SER A 40 11.94 10.93 -5.29
C SER A 40 10.67 10.74 -6.12
N CYS A 41 10.28 11.81 -6.81
CA CYS A 41 9.12 11.87 -7.69
C CYS A 41 9.58 12.24 -9.09
N LYS A 42 9.09 11.53 -10.12
CA LYS A 42 9.42 11.88 -11.51
C LYS A 42 8.51 13.00 -11.99
N GLU A 43 9.01 13.85 -12.87
CA GLU A 43 8.23 14.94 -13.45
C GLU A 43 7.03 14.37 -14.24
N GLY A 44 5.82 14.85 -13.93
CA GLY A 44 4.57 14.37 -14.55
C GLY A 44 4.11 12.98 -14.10
N GLU A 45 4.74 12.38 -13.08
CA GLU A 45 4.33 11.09 -12.54
C GLU A 45 3.01 11.21 -11.76
N ASP A 46 2.00 10.43 -12.16
CA ASP A 46 0.75 10.35 -11.42
C ASP A 46 0.88 9.43 -10.19
N ILE A 47 -0.09 9.52 -9.28
CA ILE A 47 -0.06 8.80 -8.01
C ILE A 47 -0.04 7.27 -8.17
N GLU A 48 -0.72 6.72 -9.18
CA GLU A 48 -0.75 5.28 -9.42
C GLU A 48 0.59 4.80 -9.96
N ALA A 49 1.17 5.51 -10.93
CA ALA A 49 2.48 5.24 -11.49
C ALA A 49 3.59 5.36 -10.43
N TYR A 50 3.49 6.35 -9.54
CA TYR A 50 4.37 6.48 -8.38
C TYR A 50 4.29 5.23 -7.50
N LEU A 51 3.09 4.85 -7.06
CA LEU A 51 2.89 3.69 -6.17
C LEU A 51 3.39 2.40 -6.82
N GLU A 52 3.04 2.15 -8.07
CA GLU A 52 3.48 0.97 -8.82
C GLU A 52 5.01 0.89 -8.86
N ARG A 53 5.68 1.99 -9.23
CA ARG A 53 7.14 2.05 -9.23
C ARG A 53 7.73 1.77 -7.85
N ARG A 54 7.22 2.41 -6.80
CA ARG A 54 7.74 2.24 -5.42
C ARG A 54 7.61 0.80 -4.95
N LEU A 55 6.45 0.20 -5.14
CA LEU A 55 6.15 -1.16 -4.70
C LEU A 55 6.94 -2.20 -5.49
N LEU A 56 7.11 -2.00 -6.81
CA LEU A 56 7.95 -2.88 -7.62
C LEU A 56 9.43 -2.79 -7.22
N LEU A 57 9.95 -1.59 -6.95
CA LEU A 57 11.32 -1.43 -6.44
C LEU A 57 11.52 -2.13 -5.08
N TYR A 58 10.53 -2.08 -4.20
CA TYR A 58 10.58 -2.81 -2.94
C TYR A 58 10.63 -4.33 -3.18
N LEU A 59 9.80 -4.86 -4.08
CA LEU A 59 9.77 -6.29 -4.42
C LEU A 59 11.10 -6.77 -5.02
N THR A 60 11.62 -6.06 -6.02
CA THR A 60 12.78 -6.49 -6.83
C THR A 60 14.15 -6.17 -6.23
N GLY A 61 14.21 -5.67 -5.00
CA GLY A 61 15.49 -5.30 -4.37
C GLY A 61 16.50 -6.45 -4.33
N ASP A 62 17.78 -6.12 -4.22
CA ASP A 62 18.95 -6.98 -4.54
C ASP A 62 19.10 -8.33 -3.81
N ASN A 63 18.27 -8.63 -2.80
CA ASN A 63 18.38 -9.85 -2.00
C ASN A 63 17.17 -10.78 -2.20
N ASN A 64 17.33 -11.74 -3.12
CA ASN A 64 16.31 -12.73 -3.47
C ASN A 64 15.85 -13.57 -2.26
N ASP A 65 16.69 -13.80 -1.25
CA ASP A 65 16.31 -14.56 -0.06
C ASP A 65 15.24 -13.85 0.80
N GLN A 66 15.01 -12.55 0.57
CA GLN A 66 13.96 -11.78 1.24
C GLN A 66 12.71 -11.60 0.37
N GLN A 67 12.69 -12.12 -0.86
CA GLN A 67 11.57 -11.94 -1.78
C GLN A 67 10.24 -12.44 -1.20
N PRO A 68 10.12 -13.67 -0.64
CA PRO A 68 8.85 -14.13 -0.06
C PRO A 68 8.36 -13.23 1.09
N LYS A 69 9.28 -12.64 1.85
CA LYS A 69 8.92 -11.74 2.97
C LYS A 69 8.40 -10.40 2.47
N ARG A 70 9.00 -9.86 1.41
CA ARG A 70 8.53 -8.61 0.78
C ARG A 70 7.16 -8.78 0.17
N GLU A 71 6.93 -9.92 -0.49
CA GLU A 71 5.60 -10.30 -1.01
C GLU A 71 4.57 -10.38 0.13
N LEU A 72 4.89 -11.07 1.22
CA LEU A 72 4.03 -11.14 2.41
C LEU A 72 3.77 -9.76 3.03
N THR A 73 4.78 -8.89 3.12
CA THR A 73 4.62 -7.51 3.61
C THR A 73 3.63 -6.75 2.73
N LEU A 74 3.78 -6.80 1.40
CA LEU A 74 2.85 -6.11 0.49
C LEU A 74 1.44 -6.68 0.58
N MET A 75 1.30 -8.01 0.71
CA MET A 75 0.01 -8.64 0.93
C MET A 75 -0.63 -8.17 2.24
N ALA A 76 0.14 -8.09 3.33
CA ALA A 76 -0.34 -7.60 4.62
C ALA A 76 -0.79 -6.13 4.55
N ILE A 77 -0.06 -5.28 3.80
CA ILE A 77 -0.47 -3.90 3.53
C ILE A 77 -1.79 -3.87 2.76
N ALA A 78 -1.92 -4.64 1.68
CA ALA A 78 -3.14 -4.67 0.86
C ALA A 78 -4.36 -5.12 1.68
N VAL A 79 -4.22 -6.20 2.46
CA VAL A 79 -5.29 -6.70 3.34
C VAL A 79 -5.68 -5.65 4.38
N SER A 80 -4.70 -5.01 5.01
CA SER A 80 -4.94 -3.94 6.01
C SER A 80 -5.66 -2.75 5.39
N CYS A 81 -5.26 -2.33 4.19
CA CYS A 81 -5.92 -1.26 3.46
C CYS A 81 -7.38 -1.58 3.16
N LEU A 82 -7.69 -2.80 2.70
CA LEU A 82 -9.07 -3.21 2.44
C LEU A 82 -9.91 -3.27 3.72
N HIS A 83 -9.35 -3.79 4.81
CA HIS A 83 -10.04 -3.82 6.10
C HIS A 83 -10.37 -2.42 6.61
N LEU A 84 -9.39 -1.51 6.66
CA LEU A 84 -9.61 -0.16 7.16
C LEU A 84 -10.51 0.67 6.24
N PHE A 85 -10.45 0.43 4.93
CA PHE A 85 -11.37 1.03 3.97
C PHE A 85 -12.81 0.58 4.22
N ALA A 86 -13.03 -0.72 4.37
CA ALA A 86 -14.35 -1.26 4.64
C ALA A 86 -14.87 -0.82 6.02
N GLN A 87 -14.00 -0.77 7.01
CA GLN A 87 -14.31 -0.27 8.34
C GLN A 87 -14.74 1.19 8.29
N SER A 88 -14.01 2.04 7.57
CA SER A 88 -14.31 3.48 7.56
C SER A 88 -15.55 3.86 6.78
N ASN A 89 -15.98 3.03 5.83
CA ASN A 89 -17.06 3.34 4.92
C ASN A 89 -18.36 2.56 5.18
N TRP A 90 -18.30 1.37 5.79
CA TRP A 90 -19.47 0.51 5.97
C TRP A 90 -19.69 -0.01 7.38
N THR A 91 -18.65 -0.45 8.08
CA THR A 91 -18.86 -1.13 9.38
C THR A 91 -18.69 -0.21 10.59
N GLY A 92 -17.91 0.86 10.45
CA GLY A 92 -17.50 1.75 11.54
C GLY A 92 -16.63 1.07 12.61
N PRO A 93 -16.07 1.86 13.54
CA PRO A 93 -15.92 3.32 13.45
C PRO A 93 -14.85 3.72 12.42
N PRO A 94 -14.91 4.93 11.82
CA PRO A 94 -13.87 5.41 10.92
C PRO A 94 -12.50 5.52 11.58
N VAL A 95 -11.44 5.21 10.81
CA VAL A 95 -10.06 5.42 11.27
C VAL A 95 -9.72 6.90 11.37
N SER A 96 -8.85 7.26 12.32
CA SER A 96 -8.49 8.66 12.61
C SER A 96 -7.39 9.23 11.71
N PHE A 97 -6.65 8.40 10.97
CA PHE A 97 -5.54 8.85 10.13
C PHE A 97 -5.91 8.91 8.64
N HIS A 98 -5.24 9.80 7.90
CA HIS A 98 -5.32 9.86 6.45
C HIS A 98 -4.01 9.35 5.86
N MET A 99 -4.07 8.22 5.17
CA MET A 99 -2.85 7.55 4.71
C MET A 99 -2.08 8.38 3.67
N CYS A 100 -2.76 9.24 2.89
CA CYS A 100 -2.11 10.19 1.99
C CYS A 100 -1.08 11.09 2.68
N ASP A 101 -1.24 11.37 3.98
CA ASP A 101 -0.32 12.21 4.75
C ASP A 101 1.06 11.56 4.92
N LEU A 102 1.18 10.26 4.64
CA LEU A 102 2.42 9.49 4.71
C LEU A 102 3.23 9.55 3.41
N LEU A 103 2.69 10.14 2.33
CA LEU A 103 3.38 10.24 1.05
C LEU A 103 4.47 11.32 1.07
N PRO A 104 5.52 11.20 0.23
CA PRO A 104 6.56 12.22 0.15
C PRO A 104 6.01 13.61 -0.17
N LEU A 105 6.56 14.64 0.49
CA LEU A 105 6.09 16.01 0.29
C LEU A 105 6.22 16.47 -1.15
N ALA A 106 7.12 15.93 -1.96
CA ALA A 106 7.24 16.27 -3.38
C ALA A 106 5.96 15.91 -4.19
N LEU A 107 5.26 14.82 -3.85
CA LEU A 107 3.93 14.51 -4.41
C LEU A 107 2.85 15.43 -3.86
N LEU A 108 2.95 15.77 -2.58
CA LEU A 108 1.96 16.61 -1.89
C LEU A 108 2.12 18.10 -2.21
N SER A 109 3.30 18.55 -2.63
CA SER A 109 3.60 19.93 -2.99
C SER A 109 3.36 20.21 -4.47
N SER A 110 3.46 19.18 -5.31
CA SER A 110 3.13 19.29 -6.75
C SER A 110 1.62 19.33 -6.99
N GLN A 111 0.82 18.86 -6.04
CA GLN A 111 -0.65 18.84 -6.13
C GLN A 111 -1.28 19.37 -4.85
N ASN A 112 -2.16 20.36 -4.94
CA ASN A 112 -3.03 20.74 -3.82
C ASN A 112 -3.79 19.48 -3.32
N SER A 113 -4.12 19.38 -2.02
CA SER A 113 -4.79 18.20 -1.44
C SER A 113 -6.07 17.83 -2.20
N GLN A 114 -6.80 18.84 -2.69
CA GLN A 114 -7.94 18.69 -3.59
C GLN A 114 -7.58 17.96 -4.90
N LEU A 115 -6.51 18.37 -5.57
CA LEU A 115 -6.04 17.78 -6.84
C LEU A 115 -5.56 16.35 -6.65
N LEU A 116 -4.88 16.06 -5.54
CA LEU A 116 -4.47 14.70 -5.21
C LEU A 116 -5.69 13.79 -5.01
N MET A 117 -6.72 14.27 -4.30
CA MET A 117 -7.97 13.53 -4.12
C MET A 117 -8.69 13.31 -5.46
N GLU A 118 -8.81 14.34 -6.30
CA GLU A 118 -9.35 14.21 -7.66
C GLU A 118 -8.57 13.19 -8.49
N ALA A 119 -7.23 13.20 -8.41
CA ALA A 119 -6.38 12.22 -9.06
C ALA A 119 -6.68 10.80 -8.54
N ILE A 120 -6.78 10.59 -7.23
CA ILE A 120 -7.13 9.30 -6.63
C ILE A 120 -8.51 8.84 -7.10
N HIS A 121 -9.53 9.70 -7.06
CA HIS A 121 -10.87 9.39 -7.55
C HIS A 121 -10.87 9.03 -9.04
N SER A 122 -10.11 9.76 -9.87
CA SER A 122 -9.97 9.47 -11.29
C SER A 122 -9.37 8.08 -11.53
N ARG A 123 -8.42 7.67 -10.69
CA ARG A 123 -7.80 6.36 -10.79
C ARG A 123 -8.77 5.26 -10.40
N LEU A 124 -9.65 5.51 -9.43
CA LEU A 124 -10.64 4.55 -8.98
C LEU A 124 -11.91 4.47 -9.84
N LEU A 125 -11.97 5.19 -10.97
CA LEU A 125 -13.06 5.03 -11.93
C LEU A 125 -13.09 3.58 -12.46
N LEU A 126 -14.27 2.97 -12.45
CA LEU A 126 -14.52 1.67 -13.07
C LEU A 126 -15.63 1.84 -14.10
N ASP A 127 -15.36 1.52 -15.38
CA ASP A 127 -16.32 1.66 -16.49
C ASP A 127 -16.93 3.07 -16.63
N GLY A 128 -16.19 4.10 -16.22
CA GLY A 128 -16.65 5.50 -16.24
C GLY A 128 -17.47 5.91 -15.02
N GLU A 129 -17.72 4.99 -14.08
CA GLU A 129 -18.37 5.28 -12.80
C GLU A 129 -17.35 5.62 -11.72
N SER A 130 -17.56 6.74 -11.03
CA SER A 130 -16.72 7.19 -9.92
C SER A 130 -17.05 6.44 -8.65
N VAL A 131 -16.04 6.19 -7.82
CA VAL A 131 -16.24 5.82 -6.42
C VAL A 131 -17.12 6.87 -5.73
N TYR A 132 -17.99 6.38 -4.84
CA TYR A 132 -18.90 7.22 -4.06
C TYR A 132 -18.17 8.41 -3.43
N SER A 133 -18.68 9.62 -3.66
CA SER A 133 -17.96 10.86 -3.35
C SER A 133 -17.78 11.13 -1.85
N LEU A 134 -18.54 10.46 -0.99
CA LEU A 134 -18.39 10.56 0.47
C LEU A 134 -17.49 9.48 1.06
N VAL A 135 -16.82 8.68 0.22
CA VAL A 135 -15.87 7.68 0.71
C VAL A 135 -14.74 8.35 1.48
N VAL A 136 -14.50 7.83 2.68
CA VAL A 136 -13.38 8.22 3.54
C VAL A 136 -12.15 7.41 3.14
N ASN A 137 -10.99 8.07 3.05
CA ASN A 137 -9.71 7.47 2.72
C ASN A 137 -9.69 6.61 1.42
N PRO A 138 -10.10 7.15 0.26
CA PRO A 138 -10.09 6.40 -1.00
C PRO A 138 -8.68 5.93 -1.41
N PHE A 139 -7.63 6.56 -0.90
CA PHE A 139 -6.26 6.11 -1.09
C PHE A 139 -6.00 4.67 -0.61
N LEU A 140 -6.64 4.23 0.48
CA LEU A 140 -6.51 2.85 0.96
C LEU A 140 -6.95 1.86 -0.13
N LEU A 141 -8.05 2.15 -0.81
CA LEU A 141 -8.55 1.32 -1.90
C LEU A 141 -7.60 1.37 -3.12
N LEU A 142 -7.08 2.55 -3.46
CA LEU A 142 -6.13 2.70 -4.57
C LEU A 142 -4.85 1.89 -4.31
N LEU A 143 -4.27 2.00 -3.12
CA LEU A 143 -3.06 1.28 -2.76
C LEU A 143 -3.28 -0.24 -2.80
N ALA A 144 -4.36 -0.72 -2.20
CA ALA A 144 -4.71 -2.14 -2.25
C ALA A 144 -4.85 -2.62 -3.70
N ARG A 145 -5.50 -1.83 -4.57
CA ARG A 145 -5.65 -2.16 -5.98
C ARG A 145 -4.30 -2.26 -6.69
N VAL A 146 -3.41 -1.27 -6.50
CA VAL A 146 -2.08 -1.31 -7.14
C VAL A 146 -1.33 -2.56 -6.72
N ILE A 147 -1.31 -2.89 -5.43
CA ILE A 147 -0.64 -4.09 -4.94
C ILE A 147 -1.24 -5.36 -5.57
N LEU A 148 -2.57 -5.51 -5.52
CA LEU A 148 -3.25 -6.73 -5.93
C LEU A 148 -3.35 -6.91 -7.45
N THR A 149 -3.20 -5.84 -8.25
CA THR A 149 -3.35 -5.90 -9.71
C THR A 149 -2.08 -5.62 -10.50
N LYS A 150 -1.21 -4.73 -10.02
CA LYS A 150 0.03 -4.32 -10.70
C LYS A 150 1.24 -5.07 -10.16
N CYS A 151 1.30 -5.29 -8.85
CA CYS A 151 2.42 -5.98 -8.23
C CYS A 151 2.23 -7.51 -8.18
N SER A 152 0.98 -8.00 -8.17
CA SER A 152 0.66 -9.44 -8.12
C SER A 152 1.45 -10.31 -9.12
N PRO A 153 1.64 -9.92 -10.40
CA PRO A 153 2.43 -10.72 -11.34
C PRO A 153 3.91 -10.93 -10.93
N THR A 154 4.45 -10.11 -10.04
CA THR A 154 5.82 -10.21 -9.52
C THR A 154 5.88 -11.02 -8.21
N MET A 155 4.72 -11.34 -7.60
CA MET A 155 4.62 -12.07 -6.34
C MET A 155 4.50 -13.58 -6.54
N GLU A 156 5.49 -14.20 -7.19
CA GLU A 156 5.45 -15.60 -7.60
C GLU A 156 5.36 -16.56 -6.41
N ASN A 157 6.01 -16.26 -5.27
CA ASN A 157 6.05 -17.15 -4.11
C ASN A 157 4.68 -17.29 -3.42
N LEU A 158 3.81 -16.29 -3.57
CA LEU A 158 2.43 -16.34 -3.06
C LEU A 158 1.43 -16.98 -4.04
N GLN A 159 1.79 -17.10 -5.31
CA GLN A 159 0.93 -17.70 -6.33
C GLN A 159 0.99 -19.23 -6.34
N GLU A 160 2.11 -19.83 -5.89
CA GLU A 160 2.34 -21.27 -5.97
C GLU A 160 1.37 -22.12 -5.12
N VAL A 161 0.73 -21.55 -4.08
CA VAL A 161 -0.14 -22.29 -3.14
C VAL A 161 -1.49 -22.73 -3.75
N VAL A 162 -1.92 -22.16 -4.88
CA VAL A 162 -3.23 -22.49 -5.50
C VAL A 162 -3.10 -23.51 -6.65
N THR A 163 -1.89 -23.96 -6.97
CA THR A 163 -1.62 -24.91 -8.07
C THR A 163 -1.20 -26.31 -7.62
N GLU A 164 -1.61 -26.76 -6.44
CA GLU A 164 -1.66 -28.21 -6.17
C GLU A 164 -3.01 -28.80 -6.60
N LYS A 165 -2.94 -29.49 -7.75
CA LYS A 165 -3.90 -30.37 -8.43
C LYS A 165 -5.23 -30.73 -7.76
#